data_AF-A0A6B3GY61-F1
#
_entry.id   AF-A0A6B3GY61-F1
#
_cell.length_a   1.000
_cell.length_b   1.000
_cell.length_c   1.000
_cell.angle_alpha   90.00
_cell.angle_beta   90.00
_cell.angle_gamma   90.00
#
_symmetry.space_group_name_H-M   'P 1'
#
loop_
_entity.id
_entity.type
_entity.pdbx_description
1 polymer ?
#
loop_
_entity_poly.entity_id
_entity_poly.type
_entity_poly.pdbx_seq_one_letter_code
_entity_poly.pdbx_strand_id
1 'polypeptide(L)'
;GDRELGLRRARAASLLMFALPGSAYVYQGEELGLPDVTDLPDEARQDPSFFRAEGQDGFRDGCRVPIPWTREGTSYGFGGGGSWLPQP
;
A
#
# COMPACT_ATOMS: atom_id res chain seq x y z
N GLY A 1 1.79 10.64 -8.85
CA GLY A 1 2.64 10.57 -10.05
C GLY A 1 1.95 9.76 -11.14
N ASP A 2 2.63 9.50 -12.27
CA ASP A 2 2.11 8.66 -13.36
C ASP A 2 1.97 7.19 -12.90
N ARG A 3 0.72 6.71 -12.81
CA ARG A 3 0.42 5.36 -12.33
C ARG A 3 0.85 4.27 -13.31
N GLU A 4 0.74 4.50 -14.62
CA GLU A 4 1.10 3.49 -15.61
C GLU A 4 2.61 3.28 -15.64
N LEU A 5 3.38 4.38 -15.66
CA LEU A 5 4.83 4.31 -15.57
C LEU A 5 5.28 3.68 -14.25
N GLY A 6 4.62 4.03 -13.14
CA GLY A 6 4.87 3.43 -11.83
C GLY A 6 4.69 1.91 -11.83
N LEU A 7 3.56 1.41 -12.35
CA LEU A 7 3.29 -0.03 -12.43
C LEU A 7 4.28 -0.77 -13.33
N ARG A 8 4.67 -0.17 -14.46
CA ARG A 8 5.70 -0.76 -15.34
C ARG A 8 7.03 -0.92 -14.61
N ARG A 9 7.45 0.09 -13.85
CA ARG A 9 8.68 0.04 -13.04
C ARG A 9 8.58 -0.97 -11.89
N ALA A 10 7.45 -1.03 -11.20
CA ALA A 10 7.23 -2.00 -10.12
C ALA A 10 7.36 -3.45 -10.63
N ARG A 11 6.72 -3.78 -11.76
CA ARG A 11 6.85 -5.11 -12.38
C ARG A 11 8.29 -5.45 -12.74
N ALA A 12 9.03 -4.50 -13.32
CA ALA A 12 10.45 -4.72 -13.65
C ALA A 12 11.30 -4.95 -12.39
N ALA A 13 11.01 -4.23 -11.29
CA ALA A 13 11.69 -4.42 -10.02
C ALA A 13 11.39 -5.79 -9.39
N SER A 14 10.14 -6.25 -9.38
CA SER A 14 9.80 -7.59 -8.86
C SER A 14 10.45 -8.69 -9.72
N LEU A 15 10.46 -8.56 -11.05
CA LEU A 15 11.17 -9.52 -11.93
C LEU A 15 12.68 -9.57 -11.65
N LEU A 16 13.31 -8.41 -11.42
CA LEU A 16 14.72 -8.34 -11.04
C LEU A 16 14.94 -9.05 -9.69
N MET A 17 14.12 -8.75 -8.68
CA MET A 17 14.22 -9.37 -7.35
C MET A 17 14.06 -10.89 -7.44
N PHE A 18 13.12 -11.41 -8.24
CA PHE A 18 12.95 -12.85 -8.45
C PHE A 18 14.12 -13.53 -9.17
N ALA A 19 14.92 -12.78 -9.93
CA ALA A 19 16.09 -13.31 -10.62
C ALA A 19 17.34 -13.40 -9.72
N LEU A 20 17.32 -12.80 -8.53
CA LEU A 20 18.43 -12.85 -7.59
C LEU A 20 18.48 -14.22 -6.88
N PRO A 21 19.67 -14.77 -6.60
CA PRO A 21 19.80 -16.02 -5.86
C PRO A 21 19.35 -15.82 -4.41
N GLY A 22 18.38 -16.61 -3.97
CA GLY A 22 17.86 -16.59 -2.60
C GLY A 22 16.35 -16.70 -2.55
N SER A 23 15.80 -16.59 -1.34
CA SER A 23 14.36 -16.50 -1.13
C SER A 23 13.85 -15.11 -1.45
N ALA A 24 12.69 -15.03 -2.10
CA ALA A 24 11.97 -13.77 -2.32
C ALA A 24 10.89 -13.58 -1.23
N TYR A 25 10.71 -12.33 -0.82
CA TYR A 25 9.61 -11.91 0.03
C TYR A 25 8.76 -10.94 -0.77
N VAL A 26 7.48 -11.27 -0.95
CA VAL A 26 6.51 -10.43 -1.66
C VAL A 26 5.57 -9.85 -0.62
N TYR A 27 5.40 -8.52 -0.61
CA TYR A 27 4.49 -7.86 0.32
C TYR A 27 3.05 -7.88 -0.21
N GLN A 28 2.06 -7.96 0.68
CA GLN A 28 0.65 -7.98 0.31
C GLN A 28 0.29 -6.80 -0.61
N GLY A 29 -0.31 -7.10 -1.76
CA GLY A 29 -0.68 -6.09 -2.76
C GLY A 29 0.40 -5.82 -3.82
N GLU A 30 1.65 -6.23 -3.61
CA GLU A 30 2.70 -6.13 -4.64
C GLU A 30 2.36 -7.03 -5.83
N GLU A 31 1.81 -8.21 -5.59
CA GLU A 31 1.34 -9.15 -6.62
C GLU A 31 0.22 -8.58 -7.49
N LEU A 32 -0.53 -7.61 -6.95
CA LEU A 32 -1.59 -6.87 -7.64
C LEU A 32 -1.06 -5.57 -8.26
N GLY A 33 0.17 -5.18 -7.96
CA GLY A 33 0.76 -3.91 -8.38
C GLY A 33 0.10 -2.69 -7.74
N LEU A 34 -0.36 -2.81 -6.49
CA LEU A 34 -0.99 -1.70 -5.78
C LEU A 34 0.03 -0.57 -5.52
N PRO A 35 -0.31 0.69 -5.83
CA PRO A 35 0.53 1.82 -5.46
C PRO A 35 0.42 2.10 -3.96
N ASP A 36 1.47 2.71 -3.41
CA ASP A 36 1.41 3.28 -2.06
C ASP A 36 0.40 4.42 -1.98
N VAL A 37 -0.33 4.51 -0.87
CA VAL A 37 -1.31 5.58 -0.62
C VAL A 37 -0.60 6.75 0.06
N THR A 38 -0.26 7.76 -0.72
CA THR A 38 0.56 8.90 -0.27
C THR A 38 -0.24 10.04 0.34
N ASP A 39 -1.55 10.08 0.10
CA ASP A 39 -2.47 11.18 0.40
C ASP A 39 -3.49 10.85 1.50
N LEU A 40 -3.17 9.86 2.34
CA LEU A 40 -3.98 9.52 3.50
C LEU A 40 -4.13 10.74 4.43
N PRO A 41 -5.35 11.14 4.81
CA PRO A 41 -5.59 12.30 5.66
C PRO A 41 -4.99 12.10 7.06
N ASP A 42 -4.52 13.18 7.67
CA ASP A 42 -3.80 13.16 8.94
C ASP A 42 -4.67 12.60 10.08
N GLU A 43 -5.98 12.87 10.07
CA GLU A 43 -6.94 12.34 11.04
C GLU A 43 -7.16 10.82 10.94
N ALA A 44 -6.83 10.20 9.81
CA ALA A 44 -6.94 8.76 9.63
C ALA A 44 -5.66 8.01 10.01
N ARG A 45 -4.55 8.71 10.26
CA ARG A 45 -3.24 8.11 10.57
C ARG A 45 -3.33 7.25 11.83
N GLN A 46 -2.73 6.08 11.78
CA GLN A 46 -2.69 5.12 12.89
C GLN A 46 -1.26 4.86 13.37
N ASP A 47 -0.26 5.16 12.53
CA ASP A 47 1.13 4.88 12.84
C ASP A 47 1.66 5.75 14.00
N PRO A 48 2.11 5.16 15.12
CA PRO A 48 2.78 5.89 16.20
C PRO A 48 4.00 6.72 15.76
N SER A 49 4.67 6.36 14.67
CA SER A 49 5.79 7.15 14.12
C SER A 49 5.33 8.50 13.57
N PHE A 50 4.15 8.56 12.95
CA PHE A 50 3.58 9.81 12.43
C PHE A 50 3.39 10.83 13.56
N PHE A 51 2.92 10.38 14.73
CA PHE A 51 2.67 11.24 15.88
C PHE A 51 3.93 11.64 16.67
N ARG A 52 5.07 10.96 16.44
CA ARG A 52 6.33 11.23 17.14
C ARG A 52 7.29 12.13 16.36
N ALA A 53 7.18 12.15 15.04
CA ALA A 53 7.98 13.02 14.18
C ALA A 53 7.27 14.38 14.00
N GLU A 54 8.00 15.40 13.54
CA GLU A 54 7.41 16.67 13.08
C GLU A 54 6.72 16.49 11.71
N GLY A 55 5.74 15.58 11.64
CA GLY A 55 5.08 15.21 10.41
C GLY A 55 5.71 14.03 9.70
N GLN A 56 5.81 14.12 8.37
CA GLN A 56 5.62 12.98 7.48
C GLN A 56 6.89 12.21 7.08
N ASP A 57 7.88 12.18 7.96
CA ASP A 57 9.04 11.30 7.79
C ASP A 57 8.65 9.86 8.20
N GLY A 58 8.59 8.97 7.21
CA GLY A 58 8.41 7.52 7.43
C GLY A 58 6.96 7.00 7.38
N PHE A 59 6.18 7.42 6.39
CA PHE A 59 4.83 6.91 6.14
C PHE A 59 4.76 5.39 5.96
N ARG A 60 4.28 4.69 7.01
CA ARG A 60 3.98 3.26 6.90
C ARG A 60 2.50 2.97 6.76
N ASP A 61 1.62 3.93 7.07
CA ASP A 61 0.17 3.70 6.93
C ASP A 61 -0.26 3.55 5.46
N GLY A 62 0.42 4.22 4.52
CA GLY A 62 0.09 4.14 3.10
C GLY A 62 0.12 2.70 2.56
N CYS A 63 1.18 1.95 2.90
CA CYS A 63 1.32 0.56 2.50
C CYS A 63 0.51 -0.41 3.37
N ARG A 64 -0.17 0.07 4.42
CA ARG A 64 -1.02 -0.72 5.32
C ARG A 64 -2.51 -0.55 5.06
N VAL A 65 -2.89 0.25 4.06
CA VAL A 65 -4.28 0.32 3.61
C VAL A 65 -4.76 -1.09 3.25
N PRO A 66 -5.92 -1.56 3.75
CA PRO A 66 -6.36 -2.93 3.55
C PRO A 66 -6.50 -3.36 2.08
N ILE A 67 -6.32 -4.66 1.82
CA ILE A 67 -6.36 -5.18 0.45
C ILE A 67 -7.77 -5.13 -0.13
N PRO A 68 -7.95 -4.60 -1.35
CA PRO A 68 -9.24 -4.64 -2.06
C PRO A 68 -9.44 -6.01 -2.73
N TRP A 69 -10.18 -6.89 -2.06
CA TRP A 69 -10.54 -8.22 -2.58
C TRP A 69 -11.61 -8.18 -3.67
N THR A 70 -12.47 -7.16 -3.67
CA THR A 70 -13.54 -6.95 -4.65
C THR A 70 -13.45 -5.55 -5.25
N ARG A 71 -14.18 -5.31 -6.35
CA ARG A 71 -14.27 -3.97 -6.97
C ARG A 71 -15.30 -3.05 -6.31
N GLU A 72 -16.13 -3.60 -5.44
CA GLU A 72 -17.28 -2.93 -4.86
C GLU A 72 -17.36 -3.16 -3.35
N GLY A 73 -18.18 -2.36 -2.68
CA GLY A 73 -18.37 -2.37 -1.23
C GLY A 73 -17.53 -1.30 -0.53
N THR A 74 -17.95 -0.92 0.67
CA THR A 74 -17.36 0.20 1.44
C THR A 74 -15.89 0.01 1.83
N SER A 75 -15.40 -1.23 1.78
CA SER A 75 -14.02 -1.59 2.07
C SER A 75 -13.41 -2.49 0.98
N TYR A 76 -14.02 -2.51 -0.22
CA TYR A 76 -13.61 -3.37 -1.33
C TYR A 76 -13.47 -4.85 -0.92
N GLY A 77 -14.42 -5.35 -0.13
CA GLY A 77 -14.45 -6.75 0.26
C GLY A 77 -13.52 -7.12 1.41
N PHE A 78 -12.85 -6.15 2.05
CA PHE A 78 -12.08 -6.40 3.27
C PHE A 78 -12.95 -6.84 4.44
N GLY A 79 -14.16 -6.28 4.56
CA GLY A 79 -15.14 -6.65 5.56
C GLY A 79 -16.37 -5.75 5.58
N GLY A 80 -17.50 -6.25 6.09
CA GLY A 80 -18.77 -5.51 6.10
C GLY A 80 -18.80 -4.26 6.99
N GLY A 81 -17.87 -4.13 7.95
CA GLY A 81 -17.78 -3.02 8.90
C GLY A 81 -16.89 -1.85 8.46
N GLY A 82 -16.42 -1.82 7.21
CA GLY A 82 -15.39 -0.87 6.77
C GLY A 82 -13.97 -1.36 7.03
N SER A 83 -13.01 -0.42 7.09
CA SER A 83 -11.60 -0.67 7.33
C SER A 83 -11.02 0.33 8.34
N TRP A 84 -9.95 -0.06 9.05
CA TRP A 84 -9.27 0.81 10.02
C TRP A 84 -8.44 1.93 9.38
N LEU A 85 -8.11 1.78 8.09
CA LEU A 85 -7.58 2.83 7.22
C LEU A 85 -8.50 2.96 6.00
N PRO A 86 -8.80 4.19 5.54
CA PRO A 86 -9.64 4.41 4.38
C PRO A 86 -8.97 3.89 3.10
N GLN A 87 -9.78 3.35 2.22
CA GLN A 87 -9.39 2.99 0.86
C GLN A 87 -9.39 4.26 -0.02
N PRO A 88 -8.45 4.41 -0.97
CA PRO A 88 -8.42 5.53 -1.91
C PRO A 88 -9.50 5.45 -3.01
#